data_AF-A0A0D8Y3F3-F1
#
_entry.id   AF-A0A0D8Y3F3-F1
#
_cell.length_a   1.000
_cell.length_b   1.000
_cell.length_c   1.000
_cell.angle_alpha   90.00
_cell.angle_beta   90.00
_cell.angle_gamma   90.00
#
_symmetry.space_group_name_H-M   'P 1'
#
loop_
_entity.id
_entity.type
_entity.pdbx_description
1 polymer ?
#
loop_
_entity_poly.entity_id
_entity_poly.type
_entity_poly.pdbx_seq_one_letter_code
_entity_poly.pdbx_strand_id
1 'polypeptide(L)'
;MLSIERQLESENVTNFNRSVLQCCVLPSVLSPTPRTDTRPFSSSFDHTHDNVDDEVEGFLCPICMSTFAAPELLSEHFEEAHNKDGTLLHNPNFNCSNMPSVAHESNYDMSSTSKQKEIEELRLQISEERVYSAKLKEEVDRIQSIIAHATDVPPGEVPYLMQQIQVLEAGKSMVTQRMLEFEKENGQLKRQSENNLQERADIMIKLKQLTRQIRELTDENEGYKVDKEILSKELMQSSEDNSKLRKELDSLIKTLDQRPSEDDVAVLRTELIHAQKLMDEISQQKDIEISEQLNSIRELNMEREKQRCVMENLQRELLDTDSNSRNLSGKNISILTELQDTRQLLLTCQKDLKNAESDAAQKERRVEELNKKVEANLGELIACREKISQLEETVRISTREIDNSHSMNESNLAKLTQLSEKLEQVIEEKKRYETEIAKFEEKSEILSNNIRNLELSNMDLTNEVSSLGSLLERERELIEKKACGASRFTIQRSTFL
;
A
#
# COMPACT_ATOMS: atom_id res chain seq x y z
N MET A 1 49.50 -26.72 -51.05
CA MET A 1 49.52 -27.43 -49.76
C MET A 1 49.09 -26.45 -48.67
N LEU A 2 47.85 -25.99 -48.80
CA LEU A 2 47.14 -25.04 -47.94
C LEU A 2 45.70 -25.49 -48.05
N SER A 3 45.26 -26.27 -47.06
CA SER A 3 43.91 -26.78 -46.79
C SER A 3 44.10 -28.04 -45.96
N ILE A 4 43.28 -28.20 -44.92
CA ILE A 4 43.35 -29.22 -43.85
C ILE A 4 44.14 -28.74 -42.63
N GLU A 5 43.61 -27.74 -41.93
CA GLU A 5 43.75 -27.57 -40.46
C GLU A 5 42.81 -26.46 -39.96
N ARG A 6 41.52 -26.52 -40.32
CA ARG A 6 40.50 -25.62 -39.73
C ARG A 6 39.08 -26.20 -39.66
N GLN A 7 38.94 -27.51 -39.57
CA GLN A 7 37.66 -28.18 -39.34
C GLN A 7 37.91 -29.38 -38.46
N LEU A 8 37.84 -29.22 -37.12
CA LEU A 8 37.64 -30.31 -36.14
C LEU A 8 37.52 -29.82 -34.68
N GLU A 9 36.95 -28.63 -34.42
CA GLU A 9 36.69 -28.16 -33.04
C GLU A 9 35.27 -27.60 -32.80
N SER A 10 34.32 -27.90 -33.68
CA SER A 10 32.92 -27.47 -33.51
C SER A 10 31.93 -28.62 -33.69
N GLU A 11 32.11 -29.72 -32.98
CA GLU A 11 31.11 -30.77 -32.81
C GLU A 11 31.49 -31.68 -31.64
N ASN A 12 30.53 -31.95 -30.74
CA ASN A 12 30.60 -32.80 -29.53
C ASN A 12 31.00 -32.15 -28.20
N VAL A 13 30.09 -31.36 -27.58
CA VAL A 13 29.56 -31.66 -26.21
C VAL A 13 28.14 -31.07 -26.08
N THR A 14 27.19 -31.62 -26.84
CA THR A 14 25.74 -31.49 -26.57
C THR A 14 25.15 -32.87 -26.74
N ASN A 15 25.17 -33.68 -25.69
CA ASN A 15 24.30 -34.84 -25.48
C ASN A 15 24.74 -35.59 -24.22
N PHE A 16 24.16 -35.25 -23.07
CA PHE A 16 23.84 -36.23 -22.03
C PHE A 16 22.81 -35.63 -21.07
N ASN A 17 21.82 -36.44 -20.70
CA ASN A 17 20.68 -36.18 -19.80
C ASN A 17 19.43 -35.53 -20.40
N ARG A 18 18.75 -36.31 -21.26
CA ARG A 18 17.30 -36.22 -21.45
C ARG A 18 16.70 -37.63 -21.53
N SER A 19 16.32 -38.20 -20.40
CA SER A 19 15.34 -39.31 -20.31
C SER A 19 15.10 -39.76 -18.86
N VAL A 20 14.18 -39.12 -18.14
CA VAL A 20 13.12 -39.77 -17.34
C VAL A 20 12.08 -38.69 -17.07
N LEU A 21 10.88 -38.84 -17.65
CA LEU A 21 9.56 -38.44 -17.11
C LEU A 21 8.58 -38.25 -18.27
N GLN A 22 7.75 -39.27 -18.52
CA GLN A 22 6.47 -39.09 -19.19
C GLN A 22 5.48 -40.20 -18.79
N CYS A 23 4.21 -39.79 -18.67
CA CYS A 23 2.96 -40.48 -18.28
C CYS A 23 2.64 -40.39 -16.76
N CYS A 24 1.56 -39.72 -16.30
CA CYS A 24 0.19 -39.70 -16.84
C CYS A 24 -0.56 -38.35 -16.73
N VAL A 25 -1.12 -37.92 -17.88
CA VAL A 25 -2.50 -37.49 -18.22
C VAL A 25 -3.35 -36.62 -17.25
N LEU A 26 -3.72 -35.44 -17.81
CA LEU A 26 -4.72 -34.38 -17.55
C LEU A 26 -6.21 -34.84 -17.34
N PRO A 27 -7.21 -34.00 -16.91
CA PRO A 27 -7.60 -32.66 -17.45
C PRO A 27 -8.04 -31.59 -16.42
N SER A 28 -7.64 -30.31 -16.55
CA SER A 28 -8.13 -29.23 -17.45
C SER A 28 -9.62 -28.89 -17.34
N VAL A 29 -9.96 -27.85 -16.55
CA VAL A 29 -11.21 -27.07 -16.68
C VAL A 29 -10.94 -25.57 -16.48
N LEU A 30 -11.01 -24.86 -17.62
CA LEU A 30 -11.64 -23.58 -17.94
C LEU A 30 -11.49 -22.34 -17.03
N SER A 31 -10.96 -21.29 -17.66
CA SER A 31 -11.07 -19.85 -17.37
C SER A 31 -12.54 -19.35 -17.34
N PRO A 32 -12.80 -18.18 -16.72
CA PRO A 32 -13.95 -17.37 -17.08
C PRO A 32 -13.57 -16.02 -17.70
N THR A 33 -14.18 -15.75 -18.84
CA THR A 33 -14.31 -14.44 -19.51
C THR A 33 -15.35 -13.55 -18.80
N PRO A 34 -15.30 -12.22 -18.98
CA PRO A 34 -16.23 -11.27 -18.38
C PRO A 34 -17.52 -11.16 -19.20
N ARG A 35 -18.66 -10.99 -18.53
CA ARG A 35 -19.91 -10.55 -19.15
C ARG A 35 -20.50 -9.39 -18.35
N THR A 36 -20.53 -8.25 -19.02
CA THR A 36 -21.46 -7.13 -18.83
C THR A 36 -22.88 -7.58 -19.13
N ASP A 37 -23.83 -7.26 -18.25
CA ASP A 37 -25.18 -6.89 -18.66
C ASP A 37 -25.80 -5.88 -17.70
N THR A 38 -26.56 -5.00 -18.32
CA THR A 38 -27.04 -3.70 -17.87
C THR A 38 -28.50 -3.72 -17.44
N ARG A 39 -28.80 -2.97 -16.35
CA ARG A 39 -30.04 -2.19 -16.10
C ARG A 39 -31.35 -2.96 -15.80
N PRO A 40 -32.42 -2.25 -15.34
CA PRO A 40 -32.56 -1.46 -14.10
C PRO A 40 -33.90 -1.78 -13.40
N PHE A 41 -34.18 -1.26 -12.20
CA PHE A 41 -35.47 -0.60 -11.85
C PHE A 41 -35.56 -0.35 -10.34
N SER A 42 -35.83 0.91 -10.02
CA SER A 42 -36.27 1.41 -8.73
C SER A 42 -37.76 1.10 -8.55
N SER A 43 -38.21 0.84 -7.32
CA SER A 43 -39.32 1.61 -6.71
C SER A 43 -39.53 1.22 -5.25
N SER A 44 -39.55 2.26 -4.43
CA SER A 44 -40.13 2.38 -3.09
C SER A 44 -41.49 1.69 -2.93
N PHE A 45 -41.83 1.22 -1.72
CA PHE A 45 -43.11 1.58 -1.09
C PHE A 45 -43.08 1.37 0.44
N ASP A 46 -43.91 2.21 1.04
CA ASP A 46 -44.14 2.53 2.44
C ASP A 46 -45.00 1.47 3.17
N HIS A 47 -45.03 1.59 4.50
CA HIS A 47 -45.66 0.75 5.52
C HIS A 47 -47.08 0.23 5.23
N THR A 48 -47.32 -1.06 5.49
CA THR A 48 -48.49 -1.55 6.25
C THR A 48 -48.21 -2.91 6.90
N HIS A 49 -48.53 -3.02 8.19
CA HIS A 49 -48.61 -4.24 8.99
C HIS A 49 -49.33 -5.39 8.25
N ASP A 50 -48.75 -6.58 8.27
CA ASP A 50 -49.47 -7.82 8.60
C ASP A 50 -48.48 -8.90 9.08
N ASN A 51 -48.74 -9.42 10.27
CA ASN A 51 -48.09 -10.59 10.87
C ASN A 51 -48.41 -11.83 10.04
N VAL A 52 -47.44 -12.40 9.35
CA VAL A 52 -47.42 -13.84 9.00
C VAL A 52 -45.96 -14.29 9.10
N ASP A 53 -45.73 -15.39 9.82
CA ASP A 53 -44.44 -16.02 10.09
C ASP A 53 -43.46 -15.96 8.91
N ASP A 54 -42.44 -15.11 9.02
CA ASP A 54 -41.18 -15.30 8.29
C ASP A 54 -40.47 -16.48 8.97
N GLU A 55 -40.67 -17.67 8.41
CA GLU A 55 -39.81 -18.82 8.63
C GLU A 55 -38.36 -18.37 8.43
N VAL A 56 -37.59 -18.44 9.50
CA VAL A 56 -36.17 -18.05 9.55
C VAL A 56 -35.43 -18.77 8.41
N GLU A 57 -35.10 -18.06 7.33
CA GLU A 57 -34.16 -18.53 6.32
C GLU A 57 -32.82 -18.78 7.02
N GLY A 58 -32.58 -20.05 7.35
CA GLY A 58 -31.39 -20.49 8.06
C GLY A 58 -30.13 -20.21 7.25
N PHE A 59 -29.17 -19.51 7.86
CA PHE A 59 -27.83 -19.37 7.31
C PHE A 59 -27.17 -20.75 7.19
N LEU A 60 -27.15 -21.30 5.97
CA LEU A 60 -26.46 -22.54 5.67
C LEU A 60 -24.94 -22.30 5.69
N CYS A 61 -24.22 -23.11 6.46
CA CYS A 61 -22.76 -23.07 6.51
C CYS A 61 -22.17 -23.37 5.12
N PRO A 62 -21.39 -22.46 4.51
CA PRO A 62 -20.84 -22.65 3.16
C PRO A 62 -19.94 -23.88 3.03
N ILE A 63 -19.29 -24.28 4.14
CA ILE A 63 -18.43 -25.45 4.21
C ILE A 63 -19.28 -26.73 4.09
N CYS A 64 -20.36 -26.83 4.85
CA CYS A 64 -21.27 -27.98 4.79
C CYS A 64 -21.97 -28.04 3.42
N MET A 65 -22.39 -26.90 2.87
CA MET A 65 -23.01 -26.83 1.54
C MET A 65 -22.06 -27.26 0.41
N SER A 66 -20.75 -27.07 0.57
CA SER A 66 -19.75 -27.54 -0.41
C SER A 66 -19.41 -29.02 -0.29
N THR A 67 -19.65 -29.62 0.88
CA THR A 67 -19.24 -31.00 1.19
C THR A 67 -20.39 -31.99 0.92
N PHE A 68 -21.64 -31.57 1.15
CA PHE A 68 -22.83 -32.37 0.89
C PHE A 68 -23.57 -31.83 -0.35
N ALA A 69 -23.49 -32.55 -1.45
CA ALA A 69 -24.11 -32.15 -2.73
C ALA A 69 -25.62 -32.46 -2.79
N ALA A 70 -26.15 -33.28 -1.87
CA ALA A 70 -27.56 -33.63 -1.79
C ALA A 70 -28.24 -32.91 -0.60
N PRO A 71 -29.41 -32.28 -0.79
CA PRO A 71 -30.11 -31.54 0.25
C PRO A 71 -30.48 -32.40 1.47
N GLU A 72 -30.83 -33.68 1.26
CA GLU A 72 -31.23 -34.57 2.34
C GLU A 72 -30.04 -34.86 3.29
N LEU A 73 -28.83 -35.03 2.74
CA LEU A 73 -27.61 -35.29 3.52
C LEU A 73 -27.17 -34.04 4.30
N LEU A 74 -27.39 -32.86 3.74
CA LEU A 74 -27.08 -31.59 4.39
C LEU A 74 -28.02 -31.35 5.58
N SER A 75 -29.30 -31.69 5.42
CA SER A 75 -30.31 -31.57 6.49
C SER A 75 -30.04 -32.53 7.65
N GLU A 76 -29.68 -33.78 7.35
CA GLU A 76 -29.31 -34.78 8.36
C GLU A 76 -28.05 -34.36 9.14
N HIS A 77 -27.03 -33.84 8.44
CA HIS A 77 -25.83 -33.29 9.08
C HIS A 77 -26.14 -32.04 9.93
N PHE A 78 -27.03 -31.17 9.47
CA PHE A 78 -27.42 -29.97 10.22
C PHE A 78 -28.14 -30.34 11.52
N GLU A 79 -29.08 -31.28 11.46
CA GLU A 79 -29.77 -31.79 12.66
C GLU A 79 -28.82 -32.53 13.62
N GLU A 80 -27.82 -33.24 13.10
CA GLU A 80 -26.91 -34.04 13.92
C GLU A 80 -25.73 -33.25 14.51
N ALA A 81 -25.14 -32.31 13.76
CA ALA A 81 -23.94 -31.58 14.15
C ALA A 81 -24.19 -30.15 14.64
N HIS A 82 -25.27 -29.51 14.19
CA HIS A 82 -25.58 -28.11 14.54
C HIS A 82 -26.77 -27.95 15.49
N ASN A 83 -27.67 -28.94 15.56
CA ASN A 83 -28.89 -28.83 16.38
C ASN A 83 -28.80 -29.59 17.72
N LYS A 84 -27.80 -30.47 17.91
CA LYS A 84 -27.68 -31.30 19.13
C LYS A 84 -26.95 -30.66 20.31
N ASP A 85 -26.32 -29.51 20.15
CA ASP A 85 -25.78 -28.72 21.26
C ASP A 85 -25.81 -27.24 20.84
N GLY A 86 -26.82 -26.50 21.29
CA GLY A 86 -26.97 -25.05 21.10
C GLY A 86 -25.93 -24.23 21.88
N THR A 87 -24.67 -24.65 21.81
CA THR A 87 -23.56 -24.12 22.59
C THR A 87 -22.44 -23.71 21.64
N LEU A 88 -22.18 -22.41 21.64
CA LEU A 88 -20.89 -21.77 21.31
C LEU A 88 -20.48 -21.76 19.83
N LEU A 89 -21.08 -20.85 19.05
CA LEU A 89 -20.32 -20.14 18.02
C LEU A 89 -19.88 -18.78 18.56
N HIS A 90 -18.69 -18.81 19.15
CA HIS A 90 -17.86 -17.66 19.47
C HIS A 90 -17.38 -17.02 18.15
N ASN A 91 -17.89 -15.82 17.84
CA ASN A 91 -17.44 -15.02 16.71
C ASN A 91 -16.25 -14.14 17.16
N PRO A 92 -15.04 -14.27 16.59
CA PRO A 92 -13.83 -13.66 17.15
C PRO A 92 -13.66 -12.15 16.82
N ASN A 93 -14.71 -11.47 16.34
CA ASN A 93 -14.56 -10.12 15.76
C ASN A 93 -15.24 -8.97 16.55
N PHE A 94 -15.76 -9.21 17.75
CA PHE A 94 -16.27 -8.15 18.63
C PHE A 94 -15.56 -8.17 20.00
N ASN A 95 -14.31 -7.72 20.00
CA ASN A 95 -13.59 -7.35 21.23
C ASN A 95 -13.86 -5.87 21.56
N CYS A 96 -14.84 -5.62 22.43
CA CYS A 96 -14.93 -4.36 23.15
C CYS A 96 -14.82 -4.63 24.66
N SER A 97 -13.60 -4.50 25.20
CA SER A 97 -13.35 -4.18 26.61
C SER A 97 -11.89 -3.76 26.80
N ASN A 98 -11.63 -2.46 26.81
CA ASN A 98 -10.43 -1.88 27.43
C ASN A 98 -10.87 -0.82 28.43
N MET A 99 -11.09 -1.21 29.68
CA MET A 99 -10.61 -0.48 30.86
C MET A 99 -10.46 -1.48 32.03
N PRO A 100 -9.49 -1.27 32.94
CA PRO A 100 -8.95 -2.31 33.77
C PRO A 100 -9.75 -2.45 35.06
N SER A 101 -9.99 -3.67 35.50
CA SER A 101 -9.86 -3.97 36.92
C SER A 101 -9.66 -5.45 37.17
N VAL A 102 -8.58 -5.71 37.89
CA VAL A 102 -8.44 -6.67 38.99
C VAL A 102 -9.27 -7.96 38.87
N ALA A 103 -8.51 -9.04 38.70
CA ALA A 103 -8.85 -10.43 38.91
C ALA A 103 -10.07 -10.70 39.82
N HIS A 104 -11.04 -11.45 39.30
CA HIS A 104 -11.60 -12.58 40.02
C HIS A 104 -12.27 -13.57 39.05
N GLU A 105 -11.85 -14.82 39.15
CA GLU A 105 -12.39 -15.97 38.46
C GLU A 105 -13.83 -16.27 38.91
N SER A 106 -14.75 -16.42 37.95
CA SER A 106 -15.80 -17.46 37.89
C SER A 106 -16.84 -17.02 36.85
N ASN A 107 -16.82 -17.68 35.70
CA ASN A 107 -17.67 -17.36 34.56
C ASN A 107 -18.52 -18.58 34.22
N TYR A 108 -19.70 -18.65 34.83
CA TYR A 108 -20.85 -19.33 34.24
C TYR A 108 -22.07 -18.45 34.50
N ASP A 109 -22.79 -18.19 33.42
CA ASP A 109 -24.15 -17.65 33.38
C ASP A 109 -24.32 -16.12 33.48
N MET A 110 -24.05 -15.41 32.38
CA MET A 110 -24.37 -13.98 32.21
C MET A 110 -25.38 -13.69 31.09
N SER A 111 -26.05 -14.73 30.56
CA SER A 111 -27.18 -14.55 29.63
C SER A 111 -28.52 -14.93 30.28
N SER A 112 -28.57 -15.88 31.21
CA SER A 112 -29.78 -16.10 32.02
C SER A 112 -30.03 -14.91 32.95
N THR A 113 -28.98 -14.26 33.43
CA THR A 113 -29.07 -13.21 34.45
C THR A 113 -29.74 -11.94 33.94
N SER A 114 -29.65 -11.60 32.64
CA SER A 114 -30.33 -10.42 32.09
C SER A 114 -31.85 -10.62 32.01
N LYS A 115 -32.31 -11.74 31.47
CA LYS A 115 -33.74 -12.08 31.41
C LYS A 115 -34.29 -12.37 32.81
N GLN A 116 -33.49 -12.98 33.68
CA GLN A 116 -33.86 -13.21 35.07
C GLN A 116 -34.00 -11.90 35.85
N LYS A 117 -33.11 -10.92 35.62
CA LYS A 117 -33.22 -9.57 36.19
C LYS A 117 -34.47 -8.85 35.68
N GLU A 118 -34.78 -8.96 34.39
CA GLU A 118 -36.01 -8.38 33.81
C GLU A 118 -37.28 -9.02 34.40
N ILE A 119 -37.31 -10.35 34.56
CA ILE A 119 -38.42 -11.05 35.23
C ILE A 119 -38.55 -10.62 36.69
N GLU A 120 -37.43 -10.42 37.38
CA GLU A 120 -37.41 -9.99 38.79
C GLU A 120 -37.85 -8.54 38.95
N GLU A 121 -37.47 -7.66 38.01
CA GLU A 121 -37.93 -6.27 37.91
C GLU A 121 -39.43 -6.18 37.62
N LEU A 122 -39.95 -6.97 36.66
CA LEU A 122 -41.39 -7.05 36.37
C LEU A 122 -42.19 -7.60 37.57
N ARG A 123 -41.66 -8.57 38.30
CA ARG A 123 -42.30 -9.08 39.54
C ARG A 123 -42.32 -8.03 40.63
N LEU A 124 -41.25 -7.26 40.77
CA LEU A 124 -41.19 -6.14 41.70
C LEU A 124 -42.24 -5.09 41.33
N GLN A 125 -42.32 -4.71 40.06
CA GLN A 125 -43.27 -3.72 39.55
C GLN A 125 -44.74 -4.14 39.78
N ILE A 126 -45.08 -5.42 39.54
CA ILE A 126 -46.42 -5.96 39.84
C ILE A 126 -46.72 -5.91 41.35
N SER A 127 -45.73 -6.21 42.19
CA SER A 127 -45.90 -6.17 43.65
C SER A 127 -46.15 -4.74 44.15
N GLU A 128 -45.42 -3.77 43.59
CA GLU A 128 -45.61 -2.35 43.86
C GLU A 128 -46.98 -1.88 43.39
N GLU A 129 -47.40 -2.24 42.18
CA GLU A 129 -48.72 -1.91 41.62
C GLU A 129 -49.86 -2.47 42.50
N ARG A 130 -49.72 -3.69 43.04
CA ARG A 130 -50.69 -4.26 43.98
C ARG A 130 -50.79 -3.45 45.27
N VAL A 131 -49.66 -2.99 45.82
CA VAL A 131 -49.64 -2.14 47.01
C VAL A 131 -50.26 -0.77 46.73
N TYR A 132 -49.96 -0.18 45.57
CA TYR A 132 -50.58 1.08 45.14
C TYR A 132 -52.08 0.93 44.96
N SER A 133 -52.55 -0.14 44.32
CA SER A 133 -53.97 -0.44 44.13
C SER A 133 -54.71 -0.62 45.47
N ALA A 134 -54.09 -1.33 46.43
CA ALA A 134 -54.64 -1.48 47.77
C ALA A 134 -54.77 -0.13 48.50
N LYS A 135 -53.74 0.73 48.43
CA LYS A 135 -53.78 2.09 49.00
C LYS A 135 -54.80 2.98 48.31
N LEU A 136 -54.94 2.87 46.98
CA LEU A 136 -55.92 3.62 46.21
C LEU A 136 -57.34 3.22 46.60
N LYS A 137 -57.59 1.92 46.79
CA LYS A 137 -58.86 1.40 47.28
C LYS A 137 -59.18 1.92 48.69
N GLU A 138 -58.20 1.88 49.60
CA GLU A 138 -58.39 2.48 50.92
C GLU A 138 -58.73 3.98 50.85
N GLU A 139 -58.11 4.74 49.96
CA GLU A 139 -58.47 6.15 49.78
C GLU A 139 -59.84 6.35 49.16
N VAL A 140 -60.25 5.50 48.21
CA VAL A 140 -61.61 5.53 47.67
C VAL A 140 -62.63 5.23 48.75
N ASP A 141 -62.39 4.22 49.60
CA ASP A 141 -63.26 3.88 50.72
C ASP A 141 -63.31 5.01 51.77
N ARG A 142 -62.16 5.65 52.06
CA ARG A 142 -62.08 6.85 52.93
C ARG A 142 -62.87 8.02 52.34
N ILE A 143 -62.70 8.33 51.06
CA ILE A 143 -63.41 9.43 50.38
C ILE A 143 -64.91 9.14 50.34
N GLN A 144 -65.33 7.90 50.03
CA GLN A 144 -66.74 7.49 50.06
C GLN A 144 -67.33 7.61 51.47
N SER A 145 -66.58 7.25 52.51
CA SER A 145 -67.00 7.47 53.90
C SER A 145 -67.15 8.96 54.22
N ILE A 146 -66.21 9.81 53.82
CA ILE A 146 -66.29 11.27 54.02
C ILE A 146 -67.50 11.86 53.26
N ILE A 147 -67.74 11.45 52.01
CA ILE A 147 -68.89 11.87 51.20
C ILE A 147 -70.21 11.42 51.85
N ALA A 148 -70.27 10.19 52.36
CA ALA A 148 -71.44 9.67 53.07
C ALA A 148 -71.72 10.40 54.39
N HIS A 149 -70.70 10.99 55.02
CA HIS A 149 -70.83 11.82 56.23
C HIS A 149 -71.02 13.32 55.94
N ALA A 150 -70.72 13.78 54.73
CA ALA A 150 -70.88 15.17 54.29
C ALA A 150 -72.28 15.41 53.71
N THR A 151 -73.33 15.21 54.51
CA THR A 151 -74.73 15.41 54.06
C THR A 151 -75.30 16.81 54.27
N ASP A 152 -74.58 17.76 54.87
CA ASP A 152 -75.06 19.14 55.03
C ASP A 152 -73.92 20.15 54.80
N VAL A 153 -73.61 20.42 53.53
CA VAL A 153 -72.83 21.61 53.15
C VAL A 153 -73.81 22.78 53.06
N PRO A 154 -73.63 23.87 53.82
CA PRO A 154 -74.49 25.05 53.73
C PRO A 154 -74.55 25.56 52.29
N PRO A 155 -75.75 25.87 51.73
CA PRO A 155 -75.89 26.22 50.31
C PRO A 155 -75.09 27.45 49.88
N GLY A 156 -74.64 28.29 50.82
CA GLY A 156 -73.76 29.43 50.56
C GLY A 156 -72.26 29.09 50.46
N GLU A 157 -71.81 27.93 50.93
CA GLU A 157 -70.40 27.50 50.90
C GLU A 157 -70.05 26.65 49.67
N VAL A 158 -71.06 26.03 49.05
CA VAL A 158 -70.93 25.23 47.81
C VAL A 158 -70.22 26.00 46.68
N PRO A 159 -70.54 27.29 46.40
CA PRO A 159 -69.84 28.04 45.36
C PRO A 159 -68.34 28.26 45.64
N TYR A 160 -67.97 28.45 46.92
CA TYR A 160 -66.57 28.64 47.31
C TYR A 160 -65.75 27.35 47.19
N LEU A 161 -66.33 26.22 47.61
CA LEU A 161 -65.70 24.90 47.45
C LEU A 161 -65.58 24.53 45.96
N MET A 162 -66.60 24.81 45.15
CA MET A 162 -66.57 24.60 43.71
C MET A 162 -65.45 25.43 43.05
N GLN A 163 -65.32 26.71 43.44
CA GLN A 163 -64.25 27.58 42.93
C GLN A 163 -62.86 27.07 43.35
N GLN A 164 -62.71 26.58 44.58
CA GLN A 164 -61.45 26.02 45.06
C GLN A 164 -61.08 24.73 44.31
N ILE A 165 -62.06 23.86 44.03
CA ILE A 165 -61.89 22.66 43.21
C ILE A 165 -61.45 23.05 41.79
N GLN A 166 -62.10 24.03 41.15
CA GLN A 166 -61.71 24.50 39.82
C GLN A 166 -60.26 25.03 39.78
N VAL A 167 -59.83 25.80 40.80
CA VAL A 167 -58.45 26.30 40.89
C VAL A 167 -57.47 25.14 41.09
N LEU A 168 -57.80 24.15 41.92
CA LEU A 168 -56.96 22.96 42.14
C LEU A 168 -56.89 22.07 40.90
N GLU A 169 -58.01 21.90 40.18
CA GLU A 169 -58.06 21.17 38.90
C GLU A 169 -57.20 21.85 37.84
N ALA A 170 -57.29 23.17 37.72
CA ALA A 170 -56.42 23.96 36.84
C ALA A 170 -54.94 23.84 37.24
N GLY A 171 -54.63 23.94 38.54
CA GLY A 171 -53.27 23.76 39.06
C GLY A 171 -52.70 22.37 38.78
N LYS A 172 -53.49 21.31 38.98
CA LYS A 172 -53.12 19.92 38.65
C LYS A 172 -52.84 19.76 37.16
N SER A 173 -53.70 20.33 36.30
CA SER A 173 -53.51 20.28 34.85
C SER A 173 -52.19 20.95 34.43
N MET A 174 -51.89 22.14 34.97
CA MET A 174 -50.63 22.85 34.70
C MET A 174 -49.39 22.07 35.17
N VAL A 175 -49.43 21.49 36.37
CA VAL A 175 -48.32 20.68 36.90
C VAL A 175 -48.10 19.42 36.06
N THR A 176 -49.20 18.77 35.65
CA THR A 176 -49.12 17.57 34.80
C THR A 176 -48.53 17.90 33.44
N GLN A 177 -48.94 19.03 32.84
CA GLN A 177 -48.37 19.52 31.58
C GLN A 177 -46.86 19.79 31.72
N ARG A 178 -46.45 20.53 32.76
CA ARG A 178 -45.02 20.80 33.05
C ARG A 178 -44.22 19.50 33.23
N MET A 179 -44.79 18.50 33.89
CA MET A 179 -44.14 17.20 34.09
C MET A 179 -43.91 16.49 32.76
N LEU A 180 -44.92 16.44 31.88
CA LEU A 180 -44.80 15.83 30.54
C LEU A 180 -43.79 16.58 29.65
N GLU A 181 -43.76 17.92 29.74
CA GLU A 181 -42.75 18.75 29.06
C GLU A 181 -41.34 18.40 29.56
N PHE A 182 -41.14 18.28 30.88
CA PHE A 182 -39.86 17.84 31.45
C PHE A 182 -39.47 16.42 31.03
N GLU A 183 -40.40 15.46 31.00
CA GLU A 183 -40.13 14.09 30.53
C GLU A 183 -39.70 14.07 29.06
N LYS A 184 -40.35 14.89 28.23
CA LYS A 184 -39.99 15.06 26.82
C LYS A 184 -38.59 15.66 26.67
N GLU A 185 -38.29 16.74 27.38
CA GLU A 185 -36.96 17.37 27.37
C GLU A 185 -35.87 16.42 27.87
N ASN A 186 -36.15 15.65 28.93
CA ASN A 186 -35.21 14.68 29.48
C ASN A 186 -34.94 13.53 28.49
N GLY A 187 -35.97 13.06 27.79
CA GLY A 187 -35.83 12.09 26.70
C GLY A 187 -34.97 12.62 25.55
N GLN A 188 -35.13 13.90 25.20
CA GLN A 188 -34.32 14.55 24.16
C GLN A 188 -32.86 14.71 24.60
N LEU A 189 -32.62 15.15 25.84
CA LEU A 189 -31.28 15.27 26.43
C LEU A 189 -30.57 13.90 26.50
N LYS A 190 -31.30 12.83 26.82
CA LYS A 190 -30.75 11.47 26.84
C LYS A 190 -30.25 11.05 25.46
N ARG A 191 -31.06 11.22 24.40
CA ARG A 191 -30.65 10.93 23.02
C ARG A 191 -29.46 11.78 22.59
N GLN A 192 -29.45 13.06 22.96
CA GLN A 192 -28.32 13.95 22.66
C GLN A 192 -27.04 13.48 23.36
N SER A 193 -27.13 13.03 24.61
CA SER A 193 -26.00 12.48 25.36
C SER A 193 -25.45 11.19 24.73
N GLU A 194 -26.33 10.29 24.27
CA GLU A 194 -25.94 9.06 23.58
C GLU A 194 -25.24 9.37 22.24
N ASN A 195 -25.78 10.30 21.46
CA ASN A 195 -25.13 10.77 20.22
C ASN A 195 -23.74 11.36 20.50
N ASN A 196 -23.61 12.22 21.52
CA ASN A 196 -22.32 12.80 21.90
C ASN A 196 -21.30 11.74 22.35
N LEU A 197 -21.76 10.66 23.00
CA LEU A 197 -20.90 9.55 23.41
C LEU A 197 -20.39 8.78 22.18
N GLN A 198 -21.27 8.54 21.21
CA GLN A 198 -20.92 7.89 19.94
C GLN A 198 -19.92 8.74 19.14
N GLU A 199 -20.17 10.04 18.99
CA GLU A 199 -19.25 10.96 18.31
C GLU A 199 -17.87 10.97 18.98
N ARG A 200 -17.82 10.95 20.32
CA ARG A 200 -16.56 10.84 21.07
C ARG A 200 -15.83 9.53 20.78
N ALA A 201 -16.54 8.41 20.66
CA ALA A 201 -15.95 7.13 20.31
C ALA A 201 -15.35 7.16 18.90
N ASP A 202 -16.07 7.72 17.93
CA ASP A 202 -15.62 7.84 16.55
C ASP A 202 -14.39 8.77 16.42
N ILE A 203 -14.39 9.90 17.14
CA ILE A 203 -13.24 10.80 17.24
C ILE A 203 -12.04 10.04 17.83
N MET A 204 -12.23 9.24 18.88
CA MET A 204 -11.16 8.46 19.49
C MET A 204 -10.57 7.42 18.53
N ILE A 205 -11.41 6.76 17.72
CA ILE A 205 -10.96 5.82 16.69
C ILE A 205 -10.12 6.55 15.63
N LYS A 206 -10.59 7.68 15.12
CA LYS A 206 -9.83 8.52 14.17
C LYS A 206 -8.51 8.98 14.76
N LEU A 207 -8.50 9.41 16.03
CA LEU A 207 -7.29 9.84 16.72
C LEU A 207 -6.26 8.71 16.82
N LYS A 208 -6.69 7.48 17.15
CA LYS A 208 -5.83 6.29 17.16
C LYS A 208 -5.28 5.98 15.78
N GLN A 209 -6.09 6.08 14.73
CA GLN A 209 -5.66 5.87 13.35
C GLN A 209 -4.62 6.90 12.91
N LEU A 210 -4.88 8.19 13.13
CA LEU A 210 -3.93 9.26 12.80
C LEU A 210 -2.61 9.11 13.59
N THR A 211 -2.69 8.71 14.86
CA THR A 211 -1.50 8.44 15.69
C THR A 211 -0.68 7.25 15.17
N ARG A 212 -1.32 6.27 14.52
CA ARG A 212 -0.62 5.16 13.85
C ARG A 212 0.05 5.67 12.57
N GLN A 213 -0.68 6.40 11.72
CA GLN A 213 -0.13 6.95 10.48
C GLN A 213 1.06 7.88 10.72
N ILE A 214 1.00 8.72 11.76
CA ILE A 214 2.13 9.57 12.14
C ILE A 214 3.37 8.74 12.50
N ARG A 215 3.20 7.61 13.19
CA ARG A 215 4.32 6.71 13.53
C ARG A 215 4.90 6.05 12.28
N GLU A 216 4.05 5.48 11.42
CA GLU A 216 4.47 4.88 10.15
C GLU A 216 5.26 5.87 9.28
N LEU A 217 4.73 7.09 9.09
CA LEU A 217 5.43 8.16 8.35
C LEU A 217 6.74 8.60 9.02
N THR A 218 6.82 8.53 10.35
CA THR A 218 8.06 8.86 11.08
C THR A 218 9.12 7.79 10.84
N ASP A 219 8.75 6.52 10.94
CA ASP A 219 9.63 5.38 10.71
C ASP A 219 10.12 5.35 9.24
N GLU A 220 9.24 5.60 8.28
CA GLU A 220 9.60 5.73 6.86
C GLU A 220 10.59 6.89 6.62
N ASN A 221 10.35 8.05 7.25
CA ASN A 221 11.23 9.20 7.13
C ASN A 221 12.63 8.96 7.75
N GLU A 222 12.70 8.20 8.86
CA GLU A 222 13.97 7.73 9.40
C GLU A 222 14.68 6.76 8.43
N GLY A 223 13.93 5.84 7.80
CA GLY A 223 14.44 4.98 6.73
C GLY A 223 15.05 5.76 5.57
N TYR A 224 14.31 6.72 5.00
CA TYR A 224 14.81 7.59 3.92
C TYR A 224 16.05 8.38 4.32
N LYS A 225 16.16 8.80 5.59
CA LYS A 225 17.34 9.51 6.08
C LYS A 225 18.58 8.61 6.11
N VAL A 226 18.43 7.35 6.53
CA VAL A 226 19.51 6.36 6.51
C VAL A 226 19.94 6.07 5.08
N ASP A 227 18.99 5.80 4.17
CA ASP A 227 19.30 5.53 2.77
C ASP A 227 20.01 6.71 2.09
N LYS A 228 19.56 7.94 2.37
CA LYS A 228 20.22 9.15 1.89
C LYS A 228 21.68 9.25 2.38
N GLU A 229 21.95 8.86 3.62
CA GLU A 229 23.32 8.84 4.15
C GLU A 229 24.18 7.78 3.46
N ILE A 230 23.64 6.60 3.21
CA ILE A 230 24.32 5.51 2.48
C ILE A 230 24.65 5.96 1.04
N LEU A 231 23.65 6.44 0.30
CA LEU A 231 23.83 6.94 -1.06
C LEU A 231 24.82 8.10 -1.11
N SER A 232 24.82 8.99 -0.11
CA SER A 232 25.81 10.06 -0.01
C SER A 232 27.24 9.53 0.18
N LYS A 233 27.43 8.45 0.96
CA LYS A 233 28.74 7.80 1.14
C LYS A 233 29.20 7.11 -0.15
N GLU A 234 28.30 6.37 -0.82
CA GLU A 234 28.59 5.73 -2.11
C GLU A 234 28.95 6.75 -3.20
N LEU A 235 28.25 7.88 -3.24
CA LEU A 235 28.55 8.97 -4.18
C LEU A 235 29.93 9.59 -3.90
N MET A 236 30.28 9.81 -2.63
CA MET A 236 31.61 10.29 -2.27
C MET A 236 32.71 9.31 -2.69
N GLN A 237 32.52 8.01 -2.45
CA GLN A 237 33.45 6.97 -2.85
C GLN A 237 33.64 6.93 -4.38
N SER A 238 32.53 6.93 -5.13
CA SER A 238 32.55 6.95 -6.59
C SER A 238 33.25 8.21 -7.14
N SER A 239 33.03 9.37 -6.51
CA SER A 239 33.71 10.61 -6.87
C SER A 239 35.22 10.53 -6.62
N GLU A 240 35.64 9.91 -5.51
CA GLU A 240 37.06 9.72 -5.19
C GLU A 240 37.74 8.79 -6.21
N ASP A 241 37.10 7.68 -6.56
CA ASP A 241 37.63 6.72 -7.52
C ASP A 241 37.71 7.31 -8.93
N ASN A 242 36.71 8.12 -9.33
CA ASN A 242 36.79 8.91 -10.56
C ASN A 242 37.98 9.90 -10.55
N SER A 243 38.26 10.53 -9.41
CA SER A 243 39.42 11.43 -9.26
C SER A 243 40.75 10.66 -9.42
N LYS A 244 40.84 9.45 -8.86
CA LYS A 244 42.01 8.58 -9.02
C LYS A 244 42.21 8.17 -10.48
N LEU A 245 41.15 7.66 -11.13
CA LEU A 245 41.19 7.26 -12.54
C LEU A 245 41.56 8.43 -13.45
N ARG A 246 41.07 9.64 -13.17
CA ARG A 246 41.48 10.85 -13.92
C ARG A 246 42.97 11.13 -13.78
N LYS A 247 43.53 11.04 -12.57
CA LYS A 247 44.97 11.23 -12.35
C LYS A 247 45.80 10.15 -13.05
N GLU A 248 45.34 8.91 -13.05
CA GLU A 248 45.99 7.82 -13.77
C GLU A 248 45.95 8.06 -15.28
N LEU A 249 44.80 8.47 -15.82
CA LEU A 249 44.65 8.86 -17.22
C LEU A 249 45.64 9.96 -17.61
N ASP A 250 45.72 11.03 -16.80
CA ASP A 250 46.66 12.14 -17.02
C ASP A 250 48.12 11.67 -17.01
N SER A 251 48.46 10.73 -16.12
CA SER A 251 49.81 10.11 -16.06
C SER A 251 50.12 9.28 -17.30
N LEU A 252 49.16 8.47 -17.76
CA LEU A 252 49.29 7.68 -18.98
C LEU A 252 49.43 8.58 -20.21
N ILE A 253 48.65 9.65 -20.30
CA ILE A 253 48.75 10.64 -21.38
C ILE A 253 50.16 11.25 -21.41
N LYS A 254 50.68 11.71 -20.26
CA LYS A 254 52.06 12.23 -20.17
C LYS A 254 53.10 11.20 -20.62
N THR A 255 52.90 9.93 -20.31
CA THR A 255 53.80 8.85 -20.71
C THR A 255 53.73 8.58 -22.22
N LEU A 256 52.53 8.69 -22.80
CA LEU A 256 52.34 8.57 -24.25
C LEU A 256 53.01 9.73 -25.00
N ASP A 257 52.89 10.95 -24.49
CA ASP A 257 53.51 12.16 -25.08
C ASP A 257 55.05 12.12 -25.01
N GLN A 258 55.62 11.37 -24.06
CA GLN A 258 57.06 11.19 -23.90
C GLN A 258 57.65 10.09 -24.79
N ARG A 259 56.85 9.43 -25.64
CA ARG A 259 57.39 8.42 -26.56
C ARG A 259 58.35 9.10 -27.57
N PRO A 260 59.50 8.46 -27.86
CA PRO A 260 60.39 8.95 -28.91
C PRO A 260 59.60 9.10 -30.20
N SER A 261 59.87 10.17 -30.94
CA SER A 261 59.09 10.49 -32.13
C SER A 261 59.23 9.36 -33.15
N GLU A 262 58.19 9.16 -33.95
CA GLU A 262 58.25 8.18 -35.04
C GLU A 262 59.44 8.46 -35.98
N ASP A 263 59.80 9.74 -36.13
CA ASP A 263 60.98 10.19 -36.85
C ASP A 263 62.28 9.68 -36.20
N ASP A 264 62.43 9.77 -34.87
CA ASP A 264 63.60 9.21 -34.15
C ASP A 264 63.73 7.70 -34.38
N VAL A 265 62.60 6.98 -34.32
CA VAL A 265 62.56 5.53 -34.56
C VAL A 265 62.89 5.21 -36.04
N ALA A 266 62.42 6.03 -36.98
CA ALA A 266 62.71 5.88 -38.39
C ALA A 266 64.19 6.12 -38.69
N VAL A 267 64.79 7.16 -38.11
CA VAL A 267 66.22 7.45 -38.22
C VAL A 267 67.04 6.28 -37.69
N LEU A 268 66.75 5.79 -36.47
CA LEU A 268 67.45 4.63 -35.89
C LEU A 268 67.32 3.37 -36.76
N ARG A 269 66.15 3.13 -37.38
CA ARG A 269 65.98 2.02 -38.34
C ARG A 269 66.86 2.20 -39.58
N THR A 270 66.93 3.41 -40.14
CA THR A 270 67.78 3.68 -41.30
C THR A 270 69.27 3.55 -40.98
N GLU A 271 69.70 4.06 -39.82
CA GLU A 271 71.07 3.94 -39.34
C GLU A 271 71.44 2.47 -39.09
N LEU A 272 70.54 1.68 -38.50
CA LEU A 272 70.76 0.24 -38.29
C LEU A 272 70.90 -0.51 -39.61
N ILE A 273 70.03 -0.23 -40.60
CA ILE A 273 70.14 -0.81 -41.93
C ILE A 273 71.46 -0.41 -42.60
N HIS A 274 71.87 0.86 -42.44
CA HIS A 274 73.14 1.33 -42.99
C HIS A 274 74.34 0.63 -42.33
N ALA A 275 74.35 0.51 -41.00
CA ALA A 275 75.38 -0.22 -40.27
C ALA A 275 75.43 -1.69 -40.70
N GLN A 276 74.27 -2.33 -40.92
CA GLN A 276 74.19 -3.70 -41.39
C GLN A 276 74.76 -3.85 -42.80
N LYS A 277 74.40 -2.96 -43.73
CA LYS A 277 74.98 -2.95 -45.10
C LYS A 277 76.49 -2.78 -45.08
N LEU A 278 77.01 -1.90 -44.22
CA LEU A 278 78.45 -1.67 -44.09
C LEU A 278 79.16 -2.91 -43.52
N MET A 279 78.55 -3.60 -42.55
CA MET A 279 79.05 -4.88 -42.06
C MET A 279 79.06 -5.94 -43.16
N ASP A 280 77.99 -6.06 -43.96
CA ASP A 280 77.90 -7.01 -45.07
C ASP A 280 78.96 -6.72 -46.16
N GLU A 281 79.19 -5.45 -46.49
CA GLU A 281 80.20 -5.02 -47.47
C GLU A 281 81.63 -5.32 -46.98
N ILE A 282 81.93 -5.06 -45.70
CA ILE A 282 83.21 -5.44 -45.10
C ILE A 282 83.39 -6.96 -45.13
N SER A 283 82.36 -7.73 -44.79
CA SER A 283 82.39 -9.19 -44.86
C SER A 283 82.65 -9.67 -46.28
N GLN A 284 81.95 -9.12 -47.28
CA GLN A 284 82.15 -9.47 -48.68
C GLN A 284 83.57 -9.14 -49.16
N GLN A 285 84.10 -7.97 -48.79
CA GLN A 285 85.46 -7.57 -49.13
C GLN A 285 86.49 -8.53 -48.52
N LYS A 286 86.26 -8.97 -47.27
CA LYS A 286 87.10 -9.98 -46.62
C LYS A 286 87.02 -11.33 -47.31
N ASP A 287 85.85 -11.76 -47.77
CA ASP A 287 85.70 -12.99 -48.54
C ASP A 287 86.45 -12.94 -49.88
N ILE A 288 86.45 -11.78 -50.56
CA ILE A 288 87.23 -11.55 -51.79
C ILE A 288 88.73 -11.62 -51.48
N GLU A 289 89.21 -10.90 -50.46
CA GLU A 289 90.62 -10.96 -50.03
C GLU A 289 91.05 -12.39 -49.70
N ILE A 290 90.21 -13.15 -48.99
CA ILE A 290 90.47 -14.56 -48.68
C ILE A 290 90.54 -15.38 -49.97
N SER A 291 89.63 -15.17 -50.92
CA SER A 291 89.64 -15.85 -52.22
C SER A 291 90.91 -15.54 -53.03
N GLU A 292 91.37 -14.29 -53.04
CA GLU A 292 92.63 -13.88 -53.68
C GLU A 292 93.84 -14.54 -53.00
N GLN A 293 93.88 -14.53 -51.66
CA GLN A 293 94.92 -15.21 -50.89
C GLN A 293 94.92 -16.72 -51.17
N LEU A 294 93.75 -17.36 -51.24
CA LEU A 294 93.63 -18.78 -51.60
C LEU A 294 94.13 -19.06 -53.02
N ASN A 295 93.84 -18.17 -53.98
CA ASN A 295 94.35 -18.29 -55.35
C ASN A 295 95.86 -18.11 -55.40
N SER A 296 96.41 -17.12 -54.68
CA SER A 296 97.85 -16.92 -54.57
C SER A 296 98.54 -18.12 -53.90
N ILE A 297 97.96 -18.68 -52.83
CA ILE A 297 98.43 -19.94 -52.22
C ILE A 297 98.37 -21.07 -53.25
N ARG A 298 97.34 -21.16 -54.09
CA ARG A 298 97.21 -22.18 -55.13
C ARG A 298 98.31 -22.03 -56.19
N GLU A 299 98.57 -20.81 -56.66
CA GLU A 299 99.64 -20.50 -57.61
C GLU A 299 101.01 -20.81 -57.02
N LEU A 300 101.28 -20.37 -55.79
CA LEU A 300 102.50 -20.70 -55.05
C LEU A 300 102.63 -22.19 -54.80
N ASN A 301 101.54 -22.92 -54.57
CA ASN A 301 101.55 -24.37 -54.46
C ASN A 301 101.85 -25.03 -55.81
N MET A 302 101.31 -24.54 -56.92
CA MET A 302 101.66 -25.02 -58.26
C MET A 302 103.13 -24.73 -58.58
N GLU A 303 103.65 -23.56 -58.20
CA GLU A 303 105.04 -23.21 -58.37
C GLU A 303 105.95 -24.03 -57.45
N ARG A 304 105.57 -24.23 -56.19
CA ARG A 304 106.19 -25.23 -55.30
C ARG A 304 106.13 -26.62 -55.89
N GLU A 305 105.08 -27.01 -56.60
CA GLU A 305 104.96 -28.32 -57.24
C GLU A 305 105.88 -28.43 -58.45
N LYS A 306 106.00 -27.37 -59.26
CA LYS A 306 107.00 -27.32 -60.34
C LYS A 306 108.41 -27.38 -59.78
N GLN A 307 108.71 -26.57 -58.76
CA GLN A 307 109.97 -26.60 -58.03
C GLN A 307 110.18 -27.95 -57.36
N ARG A 308 109.13 -28.59 -56.83
CA ARG A 308 109.17 -29.95 -56.30
C ARG A 308 109.46 -30.93 -57.41
N CYS A 309 108.88 -30.81 -58.60
CA CYS A 309 109.16 -31.67 -59.74
C CYS A 309 110.60 -31.49 -60.24
N VAL A 310 111.14 -30.26 -60.19
CA VAL A 310 112.56 -29.98 -60.43
C VAL A 310 113.44 -30.57 -59.32
N MET A 311 113.07 -30.37 -58.06
CA MET A 311 113.71 -30.99 -56.90
C MET A 311 113.53 -32.50 -56.85
N GLU A 312 112.49 -33.05 -57.48
CA GLU A 312 112.16 -34.46 -57.58
C GLU A 312 112.88 -35.08 -58.76
N ASN A 313 113.19 -34.31 -59.82
CA ASN A 313 114.16 -34.71 -60.82
C ASN A 313 115.59 -34.69 -60.23
N LEU A 314 115.91 -33.71 -59.37
CA LEU A 314 117.16 -33.65 -58.59
C LEU A 314 117.19 -34.68 -57.42
N GLN A 315 116.04 -35.04 -56.85
CA GLN A 315 115.90 -36.15 -55.91
C GLN A 315 115.88 -37.47 -56.68
N ARG A 316 115.38 -37.57 -57.90
CA ARG A 316 115.56 -38.76 -58.74
C ARG A 316 117.04 -38.97 -59.10
N GLU A 317 117.88 -37.94 -58.96
CA GLU A 317 119.34 -38.02 -58.89
C GLU A 317 119.92 -38.28 -57.47
N LEU A 318 119.24 -37.89 -56.38
CA LEU A 318 119.70 -38.07 -54.98
C LEU A 318 119.01 -39.22 -54.21
N LEU A 319 118.12 -39.95 -54.86
CA LEU A 319 117.09 -40.77 -54.23
C LEU A 319 116.81 -42.00 -55.10
N ASP A 320 117.92 -42.63 -55.52
CA ASP A 320 118.19 -44.06 -55.32
C ASP A 320 118.23 -44.45 -53.80
N THR A 321 117.62 -43.64 -52.93
CA THR A 321 117.67 -43.72 -51.46
C THR A 321 116.38 -43.18 -50.83
N ASP A 322 115.36 -44.01 -50.93
CA ASP A 322 114.44 -44.34 -49.83
C ASP A 322 113.08 -43.62 -49.66
N SER A 323 112.10 -44.43 -49.26
CA SER A 323 110.69 -44.33 -49.63
C SER A 323 109.74 -43.83 -48.52
N ASN A 324 108.70 -43.14 -48.97
CA ASN A 324 107.37 -42.89 -48.38
C ASN A 324 107.01 -43.48 -47.00
N SER A 325 106.59 -42.61 -46.07
CA SER A 325 105.57 -42.94 -45.05
C SER A 325 105.03 -41.68 -44.34
N ARG A 326 103.70 -41.45 -44.39
CA ARG A 326 102.83 -40.75 -43.40
C ARG A 326 101.52 -40.25 -44.05
N ASN A 327 100.50 -41.09 -44.20
CA ASN A 327 99.17 -40.67 -44.68
C ASN A 327 97.97 -41.27 -43.90
N LEU A 328 98.19 -41.71 -42.66
CA LEU A 328 97.14 -42.31 -41.82
C LEU A 328 96.81 -41.53 -40.53
N SER A 329 97.42 -40.36 -40.30
CA SER A 329 97.25 -39.60 -39.04
C SER A 329 96.14 -38.53 -39.08
N GLY A 330 95.72 -38.03 -40.26
CA GLY A 330 94.78 -36.89 -40.36
C GLY A 330 93.31 -37.25 -40.13
N LYS A 331 92.90 -38.47 -40.53
CA LYS A 331 91.49 -38.90 -40.42
C LYS A 331 91.02 -39.08 -38.97
N ASN A 332 91.93 -39.48 -38.06
CA ASN A 332 91.59 -39.62 -36.65
C ASN A 332 91.41 -38.28 -35.92
N ILE A 333 92.00 -37.20 -36.41
CA ILE A 333 91.86 -35.85 -35.82
C ILE A 333 90.51 -35.23 -36.21
N SER A 334 90.05 -35.42 -37.45
CA SER A 334 88.75 -34.92 -37.92
C SER A 334 87.58 -35.50 -37.12
N ILE A 335 87.59 -36.82 -36.91
CA ILE A 335 86.51 -37.53 -36.20
C ILE A 335 86.42 -37.09 -34.74
N LEU A 336 87.55 -36.81 -34.07
CA LEU A 336 87.57 -36.31 -32.70
C LEU A 336 86.95 -34.92 -32.56
N THR A 337 87.08 -34.08 -33.58
CA THR A 337 86.56 -32.70 -33.56
C THR A 337 85.04 -32.69 -33.71
N GLU A 338 84.50 -33.50 -34.64
CA GLU A 338 83.05 -33.67 -34.82
C GLU A 338 82.36 -34.28 -33.58
N LEU A 339 83.04 -35.19 -32.89
CA LEU A 339 82.55 -35.79 -31.64
C LEU A 339 82.53 -34.77 -30.49
N GLN A 340 83.43 -33.78 -30.51
CA GLN A 340 83.45 -32.69 -29.55
C GLN A 340 82.33 -31.68 -29.82
N ASP A 341 82.05 -31.34 -31.08
CA ASP A 341 80.99 -30.41 -31.46
C ASP A 341 79.59 -30.96 -31.14
N THR A 342 79.37 -32.25 -31.43
CA THR A 342 78.11 -32.94 -31.08
C THR A 342 77.89 -32.98 -29.57
N ARG A 343 78.95 -33.17 -28.78
CA ARG A 343 78.86 -33.10 -27.31
C ARG A 343 78.51 -31.69 -26.82
N GLN A 344 79.05 -30.65 -27.45
CA GLN A 344 78.74 -29.26 -27.10
C GLN A 344 77.29 -28.91 -27.46
N LEU A 345 76.78 -29.36 -28.60
CA LEU A 345 75.39 -29.17 -28.99
C LEU A 345 74.41 -29.82 -28.02
N LEU A 346 74.73 -31.03 -27.54
CA LEU A 346 73.90 -31.76 -26.59
C LEU A 346 73.78 -31.02 -25.24
N LEU A 347 74.88 -30.40 -24.77
CA LEU A 347 74.85 -29.55 -23.58
C LEU A 347 73.98 -28.31 -23.76
N THR A 348 74.02 -27.67 -24.93
CA THR A 348 73.15 -26.52 -25.24
C THR A 348 71.68 -26.94 -25.25
N CYS A 349 71.33 -28.03 -25.94
CA CYS A 349 69.97 -28.56 -25.94
C CYS A 349 69.47 -28.92 -24.53
N GLN A 350 70.34 -29.47 -23.68
CA GLN A 350 69.98 -29.77 -22.28
C GLN A 350 69.70 -28.51 -21.47
N LYS A 351 70.45 -27.42 -21.71
CA LYS A 351 70.21 -26.12 -21.08
C LYS A 351 68.89 -25.51 -21.56
N ASP A 352 68.62 -25.57 -22.85
CA ASP A 352 67.39 -25.03 -23.45
C ASP A 352 66.15 -25.79 -22.97
N LEU A 353 66.24 -27.11 -22.82
CA LEU A 353 65.17 -27.92 -22.22
C LEU A 353 64.85 -27.47 -20.79
N LYS A 354 65.87 -27.27 -19.95
CA LYS A 354 65.67 -26.76 -18.57
C LYS A 354 65.04 -25.36 -18.54
N ASN A 355 65.43 -24.49 -19.46
CA ASN A 355 64.85 -23.16 -19.57
C ASN A 355 63.37 -23.24 -19.98
N ALA A 356 63.04 -24.11 -20.95
CA ALA A 356 61.67 -24.34 -21.40
C ALA A 356 60.80 -24.95 -20.28
N GLU A 357 61.32 -25.89 -19.50
CA GLU A 357 60.65 -26.45 -18.32
C GLU A 357 60.35 -25.36 -17.28
N SER A 358 61.32 -24.47 -17.01
CA SER A 358 61.12 -23.36 -16.08
C SER A 358 60.07 -22.34 -16.58
N ASP A 359 60.06 -22.02 -17.87
CA ASP A 359 59.07 -21.12 -18.48
C ASP A 359 57.66 -21.75 -18.48
N ALA A 360 57.55 -23.04 -18.78
CA ALA A 360 56.30 -23.79 -18.69
C ALA A 360 55.73 -23.78 -17.27
N ALA A 361 56.55 -24.05 -16.25
CA ALA A 361 56.15 -24.01 -14.84
C ALA A 361 55.76 -22.59 -14.37
N GLN A 362 56.34 -21.54 -14.95
CA GLN A 362 55.94 -20.16 -14.67
C GLN A 362 54.58 -19.83 -15.30
N LYS A 363 54.35 -20.25 -16.55
CA LYS A 363 53.08 -20.07 -17.25
C LYS A 363 51.95 -20.81 -16.55
N GLU A 364 52.19 -22.04 -16.08
CA GLU A 364 51.21 -22.83 -15.33
C GLU A 364 50.78 -22.13 -14.04
N ARG A 365 51.73 -21.58 -13.27
CA ARG A 365 51.43 -20.76 -12.08
C ARG A 365 50.59 -19.52 -12.40
N ARG A 366 50.84 -18.86 -13.54
CA ARG A 366 50.04 -17.71 -13.98
C ARG A 366 48.63 -18.11 -14.37
N VAL A 367 48.46 -19.24 -15.05
CA VAL A 367 47.13 -19.77 -15.41
C VAL A 367 46.33 -20.09 -14.15
N GLU A 368 46.95 -20.74 -13.15
CA GLU A 368 46.34 -21.03 -11.86
C GLU A 368 45.89 -19.76 -11.11
N GLU A 369 46.73 -18.72 -11.11
CA GLU A 369 46.36 -17.43 -10.49
C GLU A 369 45.18 -16.76 -11.22
N LEU A 370 45.17 -16.80 -12.55
CA LEU A 370 44.07 -16.26 -13.35
C LEU A 370 42.78 -17.04 -13.12
N ASN A 371 42.83 -18.37 -13.02
CA ASN A 371 41.67 -19.20 -12.72
C ASN A 371 41.06 -18.82 -11.36
N LYS A 372 41.88 -18.64 -10.32
CA LYS A 372 41.40 -18.19 -9.00
C LYS A 372 40.71 -16.83 -9.05
N LYS A 373 41.23 -15.88 -9.85
CA LYS A 373 40.60 -14.57 -10.06
C LYS A 373 39.28 -14.69 -10.81
N VAL A 374 39.20 -15.57 -11.82
CA VAL A 374 37.96 -15.84 -12.55
C VAL A 374 36.90 -16.46 -11.63
N GLU A 375 37.27 -17.42 -10.78
CA GLU A 375 36.37 -18.03 -9.79
C GLU A 375 35.85 -17.00 -8.77
N ALA A 376 36.73 -16.12 -8.27
CA ALA A 376 36.33 -15.04 -7.36
C ALA A 376 35.33 -14.08 -8.02
N ASN A 377 35.62 -13.63 -9.24
CA ASN A 377 34.74 -12.75 -10.01
C ASN A 377 33.39 -13.44 -10.32
N LEU A 378 33.39 -14.75 -10.59
CA LEU A 378 32.15 -15.51 -10.79
C LEU A 378 31.30 -15.51 -9.52
N GLY A 379 31.91 -15.69 -8.34
CA GLY A 379 31.22 -15.60 -7.05
C GLY A 379 30.60 -14.23 -6.81
N GLU A 380 31.34 -13.15 -7.09
CA GLU A 380 30.83 -11.77 -6.98
C GLU A 380 29.67 -11.50 -7.94
N LEU A 381 29.75 -12.00 -9.18
CA LEU A 381 28.66 -11.89 -10.17
C LEU A 381 27.40 -12.63 -9.72
N ILE A 382 27.54 -13.82 -9.11
CA ILE A 382 26.40 -14.56 -8.55
C ILE A 382 25.75 -13.76 -7.42
N ALA A 383 26.55 -13.21 -6.49
CA ALA A 383 26.05 -12.39 -5.39
C ALA A 383 25.35 -11.11 -5.89
N CYS A 384 25.91 -10.45 -6.93
CA CYS A 384 25.26 -9.30 -7.56
C CYS A 384 23.92 -9.69 -8.19
N ARG A 385 23.85 -10.84 -8.86
CA ARG A 385 22.61 -11.34 -9.46
C ARG A 385 21.53 -11.61 -8.42
N GLU A 386 21.90 -12.19 -7.27
CA GLU A 386 20.97 -12.40 -6.15
C GLU A 386 20.45 -11.07 -5.59
N LYS A 387 21.33 -10.08 -5.42
CA LYS A 387 20.94 -8.73 -4.96
C LYS A 387 20.00 -8.05 -5.96
N ILE A 388 20.22 -8.21 -7.26
CA ILE A 388 19.31 -7.72 -8.31
C ILE A 388 17.94 -8.38 -8.17
N SER A 389 17.86 -9.71 -8.04
CA SER A 389 16.57 -10.39 -7.86
C SER A 389 15.83 -9.98 -6.59
N GLN A 390 16.54 -9.67 -5.50
CA GLN A 390 15.92 -9.14 -4.29
C GLN A 390 15.32 -7.75 -4.52
N LEU A 391 16.07 -6.85 -5.17
CA LEU A 391 15.58 -5.51 -5.51
C LEU A 391 14.38 -5.57 -6.47
N GLU A 392 14.40 -6.46 -7.46
CA GLU A 392 13.28 -6.68 -8.38
C GLU A 392 12.00 -7.09 -7.63
N GLU A 393 12.10 -7.98 -6.64
CA GLU A 393 10.93 -8.39 -5.85
C GLU A 393 10.44 -7.26 -4.92
N THR A 394 11.34 -6.47 -4.32
CA THR A 394 10.95 -5.28 -3.54
C THR A 394 10.18 -4.28 -4.42
N VAL A 395 10.69 -3.96 -5.61
CA VAL A 395 10.00 -3.06 -6.56
C VAL A 395 8.63 -3.62 -6.95
N ARG A 396 8.53 -4.93 -7.13
CA ARG A 396 7.27 -5.61 -7.45
C ARG A 396 6.25 -5.51 -6.32
N ILE A 397 6.68 -5.69 -5.07
CA ILE A 397 5.81 -5.53 -3.89
C ILE A 397 5.33 -4.08 -3.78
N SER A 398 6.26 -3.11 -3.85
CA SER A 398 5.90 -1.68 -3.77
C SER A 398 4.95 -1.25 -4.89
N THR A 399 5.09 -1.80 -6.11
CA THR A 399 4.16 -1.54 -7.21
C THR A 399 2.74 -2.01 -6.87
N ARG A 400 2.58 -3.23 -6.31
CA ARG A 400 1.27 -3.73 -5.88
C ARG A 400 0.65 -2.88 -4.75
N GLU A 401 1.47 -2.39 -3.82
CA GLU A 401 1.01 -1.53 -2.74
C GLU A 401 0.53 -0.17 -3.26
N ILE A 402 1.23 0.41 -4.23
CA ILE A 402 0.81 1.63 -4.92
C ILE A 402 -0.53 1.40 -5.64
N ASP A 403 -0.69 0.29 -6.37
CA ASP A 403 -1.94 -0.03 -7.07
C ASP A 403 -3.12 -0.20 -6.08
N ASN A 404 -2.89 -0.87 -4.96
CA ASN A 404 -3.89 -1.01 -3.89
C ASN A 404 -4.27 0.34 -3.27
N SER A 405 -3.27 1.19 -2.99
CA SER A 405 -3.48 2.54 -2.46
C SER A 405 -4.25 3.41 -3.45
N HIS A 406 -3.93 3.32 -4.74
CA HIS A 406 -4.64 4.03 -5.81
C HIS A 406 -6.10 3.60 -5.89
N SER A 407 -6.38 2.30 -5.90
CA SER A 407 -7.74 1.74 -5.88
C SER A 407 -8.55 2.22 -4.67
N MET A 408 -7.92 2.25 -3.48
CA MET A 408 -8.57 2.75 -2.27
C MET A 408 -8.86 4.26 -2.35
N ASN A 409 -7.92 5.05 -2.89
CA ASN A 409 -8.10 6.48 -3.10
C ASN A 409 -9.20 6.78 -4.12
N GLU A 410 -9.30 6.02 -5.21
CA GLU A 410 -10.42 6.13 -6.17
C GLU A 410 -11.77 5.83 -5.50
N SER A 411 -11.84 4.78 -4.66
CA SER A 411 -13.05 4.47 -3.90
C SER A 411 -13.44 5.61 -2.93
N ASN A 412 -12.45 6.19 -2.24
CA ASN A 412 -12.66 7.31 -1.33
C ASN A 412 -13.12 8.57 -2.08
N LEU A 413 -12.53 8.85 -3.25
CA LEU A 413 -12.93 9.97 -4.11
C LEU A 413 -14.37 9.78 -4.61
N ALA A 414 -14.76 8.57 -4.99
CA ALA A 414 -16.14 8.26 -5.38
C ALA A 414 -17.12 8.50 -4.22
N LYS A 415 -16.79 8.07 -2.99
CA LYS A 415 -17.60 8.34 -1.79
C LYS A 415 -17.70 9.83 -1.47
N LEU A 416 -16.59 10.56 -1.59
CA LEU A 416 -16.56 12.01 -1.38
C LEU A 416 -17.47 12.72 -2.40
N THR A 417 -17.43 12.29 -3.65
CA THR A 417 -18.29 12.82 -4.72
C THR A 417 -19.77 12.57 -4.40
N GLN A 418 -20.13 11.35 -3.99
CA GLN A 418 -21.50 11.03 -3.56
C GLN A 418 -21.97 11.86 -2.36
N LEU A 419 -21.10 12.09 -1.37
CA LEU A 419 -21.42 12.94 -0.22
C LEU A 419 -21.61 14.40 -0.64
N SER A 420 -20.79 14.89 -1.57
CA SER A 420 -20.94 16.23 -2.14
C SER A 420 -22.28 16.39 -2.86
N GLU A 421 -22.66 15.41 -3.68
CA GLU A 421 -23.96 15.39 -4.37
C GLU A 421 -25.14 15.39 -3.40
N LYS A 422 -25.05 14.58 -2.32
CA LYS A 422 -26.08 14.58 -1.27
C LYS A 422 -26.17 15.92 -0.53
N LEU A 423 -25.04 16.55 -0.25
CA LEU A 423 -25.01 17.87 0.38
C LEU A 423 -25.67 18.93 -0.52
N GLU A 424 -25.37 18.91 -1.81
CA GLU A 424 -26.00 19.78 -2.80
C GLU A 424 -27.53 19.58 -2.84
N GLN A 425 -27.98 18.33 -2.81
CA GLN A 425 -29.40 17.99 -2.74
C GLN A 425 -30.07 18.56 -1.48
N VAL A 426 -29.45 18.41 -0.30
CA VAL A 426 -29.96 18.94 0.97
C VAL A 426 -30.01 20.47 0.94
N ILE A 427 -29.01 21.13 0.35
CA ILE A 427 -29.01 22.60 0.18
C ILE A 427 -30.20 23.02 -0.69
N GLU A 428 -30.48 22.30 -1.77
CA GLU A 428 -31.58 22.64 -2.67
C GLU A 428 -32.96 22.34 -2.03
N GLU A 429 -33.08 21.28 -1.23
CA GLU A 429 -34.26 21.02 -0.41
C GLU A 429 -34.47 22.10 0.65
N LYS A 430 -33.40 22.55 1.33
CA LYS A 430 -33.46 23.66 2.29
C LYS A 430 -33.98 24.94 1.64
N LYS A 431 -33.47 25.32 0.47
CA LYS A 431 -33.95 26.50 -0.28
C LYS A 431 -35.43 26.38 -0.64
N ARG A 432 -35.90 25.18 -1.01
CA ARG A 432 -37.32 24.93 -1.28
C ARG A 432 -38.17 25.16 -0.03
N TYR A 433 -37.77 24.61 1.11
CA TYR A 433 -38.49 24.84 2.38
C TYR A 433 -38.46 26.30 2.83
N GLU A 434 -37.33 27.00 2.69
CA GLU A 434 -37.25 28.44 2.99
C GLU A 434 -38.24 29.25 2.12
N THR A 435 -38.38 28.89 0.85
CA THR A 435 -39.35 29.51 -0.05
C THR A 435 -40.80 29.20 0.35
N GLU A 436 -41.08 27.99 0.82
CA GLU A 436 -42.41 27.61 1.33
C GLU A 436 -42.75 28.31 2.65
N ILE A 437 -41.79 28.42 3.56
CA ILE A 437 -41.94 29.17 4.82
C ILE A 437 -42.24 30.65 4.52
N ALA A 438 -41.49 31.28 3.61
CA ALA A 438 -41.74 32.67 3.21
C ALA A 438 -43.18 32.87 2.65
N LYS A 439 -43.66 31.94 1.83
CA LYS A 439 -45.06 31.95 1.33
C LYS A 439 -46.08 31.76 2.46
N PHE A 440 -45.75 30.97 3.47
CA PHE A 440 -46.62 30.76 4.63
C PHE A 440 -46.67 32.01 5.52
N GLU A 441 -45.53 32.65 5.76
CA GLU A 441 -45.42 33.92 6.48
C GLU A 441 -46.23 35.03 5.79
N GLU A 442 -46.13 35.16 4.47
CA GLU A 442 -46.93 36.10 3.68
C GLU A 442 -48.44 35.85 3.85
N LYS A 443 -48.88 34.59 3.76
CA LYS A 443 -50.29 34.21 4.00
C LYS A 443 -50.73 34.52 5.42
N SER A 444 -49.87 34.26 6.41
CA SER A 444 -50.13 34.54 7.81
C SER A 444 -50.29 36.05 8.06
N GLU A 445 -49.44 36.87 7.44
CA GLU A 445 -49.53 38.33 7.53
C GLU A 445 -50.83 38.86 6.90
N ILE A 446 -51.22 38.35 5.73
CA ILE A 446 -52.51 38.67 5.09
C ILE A 446 -53.69 38.31 6.00
N LEU A 447 -53.69 37.10 6.60
CA LEU A 447 -54.73 36.67 7.52
C LEU A 447 -54.77 37.54 8.79
N SER A 448 -53.61 37.88 9.35
CA SER A 448 -53.50 38.74 10.53
C SER A 448 -54.01 40.15 10.25
N ASN A 449 -53.72 40.71 9.08
CA ASN A 449 -54.26 41.98 8.62
C ASN A 449 -55.79 41.92 8.42
N ASN A 450 -56.31 40.82 7.86
CA ASN A 450 -57.76 40.61 7.74
C ASN A 450 -58.47 40.53 9.09
N ILE A 451 -57.89 39.82 10.07
CA ILE A 451 -58.41 39.77 11.44
C ILE A 451 -58.43 41.18 12.05
N ARG A 452 -57.33 41.94 11.95
CA ARG A 452 -57.27 43.31 12.47
C ARG A 452 -58.33 44.22 11.84
N ASN A 453 -58.57 44.09 10.53
CA ASN A 453 -59.61 44.84 9.83
C ASN A 453 -61.02 44.45 10.31
N LEU A 454 -61.27 43.16 10.53
CA LEU A 454 -62.54 42.68 11.08
C LEU A 454 -62.74 43.15 12.53
N GLU A 455 -61.70 43.17 13.36
CA GLU A 455 -61.73 43.70 14.73
C GLU A 455 -62.07 45.19 14.74
N LEU A 456 -61.44 45.99 13.87
CA LEU A 456 -61.75 47.42 13.71
C LEU A 456 -63.21 47.62 13.28
N SER A 457 -63.68 46.88 12.27
CA SER A 457 -65.08 46.96 11.83
C SER A 457 -66.06 46.53 12.93
N ASN A 458 -65.72 45.52 13.75
CA ASN A 458 -66.54 45.11 14.88
C ASN A 458 -66.59 46.19 15.97
N MET A 459 -65.47 46.87 16.22
CA MET A 459 -65.40 47.98 17.16
C MET A 459 -66.28 49.15 16.69
N ASP A 460 -66.24 49.48 15.40
CA ASP A 460 -67.11 50.50 14.80
C ASP A 460 -68.59 50.13 14.93
N LEU A 461 -68.97 48.90 14.60
CA LEU A 461 -70.35 48.40 14.79
C LEU A 461 -70.76 48.44 16.26
N THR A 462 -69.86 48.09 17.19
CA THR A 462 -70.13 48.14 18.63
C THR A 462 -70.38 49.59 19.10
N ASN A 463 -69.62 50.54 18.56
CA ASN A 463 -69.81 51.97 18.82
C ASN A 463 -71.15 52.46 18.26
N GLU A 464 -71.52 52.04 17.04
CA GLU A 464 -72.82 52.36 16.44
C GLU A 464 -73.99 51.79 17.24
N VAL A 465 -73.91 50.52 17.66
CA VAL A 465 -74.92 49.87 18.52
C VAL A 465 -75.04 50.59 19.87
N SER A 466 -73.92 50.96 20.48
CA SER A 466 -73.92 51.73 21.74
C SER A 466 -74.57 53.11 21.56
N SER A 467 -74.29 53.78 20.44
CA SER A 467 -74.89 55.07 20.07
C SER A 467 -76.39 54.94 19.86
N LEU A 468 -76.85 53.94 19.10
CA LEU A 468 -78.27 53.61 18.94
C LEU A 468 -78.93 53.26 20.27
N GLY A 469 -78.26 52.49 21.14
CA GLY A 469 -78.72 52.20 22.49
C GLY A 469 -78.94 53.48 23.31
N SER A 470 -78.01 54.43 23.24
CA SER A 470 -78.15 55.72 23.93
C SER A 470 -79.30 56.59 23.40
N LEU A 471 -79.57 56.51 22.08
CA LEU A 471 -80.71 57.19 21.46
C LEU A 471 -82.03 56.56 21.88
N LEU A 472 -82.12 55.23 21.90
CA LEU A 472 -83.30 54.49 22.36
C LEU A 472 -83.59 54.76 23.83
N GLU A 473 -82.56 54.85 24.68
CA GLU A 473 -82.73 55.18 26.10
C GLU A 473 -83.29 56.60 26.28
N ARG A 474 -82.77 57.56 25.50
CA ARG A 474 -83.28 58.93 25.47
C ARG A 474 -84.73 59.00 24.97
N GLU A 475 -85.10 58.17 23.99
CA GLU A 475 -86.47 58.06 23.50
C GLU A 475 -87.40 57.46 24.56
N ARG A 476 -86.96 56.42 25.28
CA ARG A 476 -87.68 55.86 26.43
C ARG A 476 -87.94 56.91 27.51
N GLU A 477 -86.94 57.70 27.90
CA GLU A 477 -87.10 58.79 28.86
C GLU A 477 -88.13 59.84 28.39
N LEU A 478 -88.14 60.17 27.09
CA LEU A 478 -89.11 61.12 26.53
C LEU A 478 -90.54 60.56 26.53
N ILE A 479 -90.70 59.28 26.22
CA ILE A 479 -91.99 58.57 26.30
C ILE A 479 -92.47 58.55 27.75
N GLU A 480 -91.59 58.25 28.71
CA GLU A 480 -91.92 58.19 30.13
C GLU A 480 -92.30 59.59 30.68
N LYS A 481 -91.57 60.64 30.29
CA LYS A 481 -91.95 62.04 30.56
C LYS A 481 -93.30 62.41 29.95
N LYS A 482 -93.60 61.97 28.72
CA LYS A 482 -94.92 62.16 28.08
C LYS A 482 -96.02 61.38 28.83
N ALA A 483 -95.75 60.16 29.26
CA ALA A 483 -96.68 59.36 30.05
C ALA A 483 -96.99 60.04 31.40
N CYS A 484 -95.98 60.52 32.13
CA CYS A 484 -96.17 61.32 33.36
C CYS A 484 -96.90 62.65 33.11
N GLY A 485 -96.64 63.32 31.98
CA GLY A 485 -97.36 64.52 31.56
C GLY A 485 -98.84 64.25 31.26
N ALA A 486 -99.13 63.13 30.58
CA ALA A 486 -100.50 62.68 30.32
C ALA A 486 -101.22 62.33 31.64
N SER A 487 -100.57 61.65 32.58
CA SER A 487 -101.12 61.37 33.92
C SER A 487 -101.45 62.64 34.72
N ARG A 488 -100.65 63.70 34.60
CA ARG A 488 -100.96 65.02 35.20
C ARG A 488 -102.16 65.69 34.53
N PHE A 489 -102.33 65.54 33.22
CA PHE A 489 -103.52 66.03 32.52
C PHE A 489 -104.79 65.25 32.88
N THR A 490 -104.70 63.95 33.17
CA THR A 490 -105.85 63.17 33.65
C THR A 490 -106.26 63.56 35.08
N ILE A 491 -105.30 63.89 35.96
CA ILE A 491 -105.58 64.36 37.33
C ILE A 491 -106.17 65.79 37.36
N GLN A 492 -105.77 66.67 36.44
CA GLN A 492 -106.41 67.99 36.29
C GLN A 492 -107.81 67.91 35.64
N ARG A 493 -108.12 66.85 34.90
CA ARG A 493 -109.45 66.63 34.32
C ARG A 493 -110.43 65.99 35.31
N SER A 494 -109.94 65.28 36.34
CA SER A 494 -110.76 64.73 37.44
C SER A 494 -110.97 65.70 38.62
N THR A 495 -110.53 66.95 38.51
CA THR A 495 -110.85 68.03 39.47
C THR A 495 -111.86 69.04 38.91
N PHE A 496 -112.43 68.76 37.72
CA PHE A 496 -113.42 69.59 37.04
C PHE A 496 -114.71 68.84 36.65
N LEU A 497 -114.94 67.68 37.26
CA LEU A 497 -116.21 66.95 37.34
C LEU A 497 -116.40 66.55 38.80
#